data_AF-A0A7J7Y6K4-F1
#
_entry.id   AF-A0A7J7Y6K4-F1
#
_cell.length_a   1.000
_cell.length_b   1.000
_cell.length_c   1.000
_cell.angle_alpha   90.00
_cell.angle_beta   90.00
_cell.angle_gamma   90.00
#
_symmetry.space_group_name_H-M   'P 1'
#
loop_
_entity.id
_entity.type
_entity.pdbx_description
1 polymer ?
#
loop_
_entity_poly.entity_id
_entity_poly.type
_entity_poly.pdbx_seq_one_letter_code
_entity_poly.pdbx_strand_id
1 'polypeptide(L)'
;MKENVASTFVFILLLFLNTNLLNGQSPPGKPEIFKCRSPEKETFTCWWKPGTDGGLPTNYTLTYHKEGETDIYECPDYKTGGPNSCYFNKKHTSIWTVYIIVINATNQMGSSASDPRYVDVTYIVEPNPPVNLTLELKQPEDQKLYLWIKWFPPTLVDLRTGWLILQYEIRLKPEKAAEWETHFAGQQTQFKILSLYPGHKYVVQVRCKPDHGFWSKWGPESSIQIPNDFTMKDTTVWIFVAVLSAVIGLIMVWVVVLKGYSMVTCILPPVPGPKIKGFDTHLLEKGKSEELLSALGCQDFPPSSDCEDLLVEFLEVIDSEDRHLMPAHSKKYPSQGVKRTHLDLDKGEQQPDREAQHSGNQ
;
A
#
# COMPACT_ATOMS: atom_id res chain seq x y z
N MET A 1 -31.24 -42.29 46.50
CA MET A 1 -30.58 -41.43 45.48
C MET A 1 -29.30 -40.74 45.95
N LYS A 2 -28.92 -40.73 47.25
CA LYS A 2 -27.70 -40.04 47.74
C LYS A 2 -26.41 -40.88 47.70
N GLU A 3 -26.47 -42.21 47.75
CA GLU A 3 -25.27 -43.08 47.73
C GLU A 3 -24.54 -43.09 46.40
N ASN A 4 -25.28 -43.07 45.28
CA ASN A 4 -24.67 -43.12 43.95
C ASN A 4 -23.83 -41.87 43.64
N VAL A 5 -24.19 -40.71 44.20
CA VAL A 5 -23.46 -39.45 43.96
C VAL A 5 -22.10 -39.48 44.66
N ALA A 6 -22.03 -39.95 45.91
CA ALA A 6 -20.78 -40.06 46.66
C ALA A 6 -19.81 -41.05 46.00
N SER A 7 -20.30 -42.18 45.48
CA SER A 7 -19.49 -43.16 44.76
C SER A 7 -18.87 -42.58 43.49
N THR A 8 -19.63 -41.81 42.71
CA THR A 8 -19.12 -41.15 41.49
C THR A 8 -18.06 -40.10 41.81
N PHE A 9 -18.23 -39.30 42.87
CA PHE A 9 -17.21 -38.33 43.31
C PHE A 9 -15.92 -39.02 43.76
N VAL A 10 -16.00 -40.14 44.47
CA VAL A 10 -14.83 -40.93 44.86
C VAL A 10 -14.14 -41.51 43.64
N PHE A 11 -14.88 -42.01 42.65
CA PHE A 11 -14.31 -42.56 41.42
C PHE A 11 -13.62 -41.47 40.58
N ILE A 12 -14.23 -40.29 40.47
CA ILE A 12 -13.64 -39.13 39.79
C ILE A 12 -12.38 -38.66 40.53
N LEU A 13 -12.41 -38.58 41.86
CA LEU A 13 -11.24 -38.22 42.67
C LEU A 13 -10.11 -39.24 42.52
N LEU A 14 -10.43 -40.54 42.50
CA LEU A 14 -9.45 -41.61 42.26
C LEU A 14 -8.88 -41.57 40.84
N LEU A 15 -9.69 -41.21 39.83
CA LEU A 15 -9.20 -40.98 38.47
C LEU A 15 -8.25 -39.77 38.42
N PHE A 16 -8.59 -38.66 39.09
CA PHE A 16 -7.72 -37.48 39.19
C PHE A 16 -6.43 -37.75 40.01
N LEU A 17 -6.49 -38.59 41.04
CA LEU A 17 -5.30 -39.00 41.81
C LEU A 17 -4.39 -39.90 40.96
N ASN A 18 -4.96 -40.82 40.18
CA ASN A 18 -4.18 -41.70 39.29
C ASN A 18 -3.57 -40.95 38.09
N THR A 19 -4.24 -39.96 37.50
CA THR A 19 -3.67 -39.16 36.41
C THR A 19 -2.48 -38.31 36.87
N ASN A 20 -2.51 -37.80 38.10
CA ASN A 20 -1.37 -37.09 38.68
C ASN A 20 -0.21 -38.03 39.05
N LEU A 21 -0.47 -39.31 39.34
CA LEU A 21 0.57 -40.30 39.67
C LEU A 21 1.34 -40.84 38.45
N LEU A 22 0.74 -40.80 37.25
CA LEU A 22 1.34 -41.28 36.01
C LEU A 22 2.47 -40.40 35.47
N ASN A 23 2.48 -39.09 35.80
CA ASN A 23 3.44 -38.12 35.27
C ASN A 23 4.91 -38.34 35.71
N GLY A 24 5.16 -39.29 36.62
CA GLY A 24 6.50 -39.65 37.11
C GLY A 24 6.94 -41.10 36.85
N GLN A 25 6.17 -41.91 36.13
CA GLN A 25 6.43 -43.35 35.99
C GLN A 25 7.14 -43.78 34.70
N SER A 26 7.41 -42.84 33.79
CA SER A 26 8.08 -43.11 32.51
C SER A 26 9.31 -42.23 32.33
N PRO A 27 10.33 -42.68 31.56
CA PRO A 27 11.42 -41.81 31.15
C PRO A 27 10.90 -40.57 30.40
N PRO A 28 11.69 -39.49 30.30
CA PRO A 28 11.25 -38.28 29.64
C PRO A 28 10.96 -38.53 28.15
N GLY A 29 9.99 -37.79 27.62
CA GLY A 29 9.75 -37.78 26.18
C GLY A 29 10.97 -37.21 25.42
N LYS A 30 11.10 -37.59 24.14
CA LYS A 30 12.20 -37.13 23.28
C LYS A 30 12.19 -35.60 23.15
N PRO A 31 13.21 -34.88 23.66
CA PRO A 31 13.26 -33.43 23.52
C PRO A 31 13.61 -33.01 22.09
N GLU A 32 13.30 -31.77 21.72
CA GLU A 32 13.57 -31.24 20.38
C GLU A 32 14.19 -29.84 20.45
N ILE A 33 15.36 -29.66 19.81
CA ILE A 33 15.98 -28.36 19.59
C ILE A 33 15.30 -27.70 18.38
N PHE A 34 14.37 -26.79 18.65
CA PHE A 34 13.48 -26.25 17.61
C PHE A 34 14.00 -24.96 16.98
N LYS A 35 14.86 -24.20 17.68
CA LYS A 35 15.38 -22.92 17.18
C LYS A 35 16.81 -22.69 17.66
N CYS A 36 17.65 -22.21 16.74
CA CYS A 36 18.92 -21.56 17.06
C CYS A 36 18.97 -20.22 16.35
N ARG A 37 19.56 -19.20 16.98
CA ARG A 37 19.62 -17.84 16.45
C ARG A 37 20.92 -17.16 16.85
N SER A 38 21.56 -16.51 15.89
CA SER A 38 22.62 -15.53 16.14
C SER A 38 22.13 -14.12 15.79
N PRO A 39 22.22 -13.12 16.67
CA PRO A 39 21.84 -11.75 16.31
C PRO A 39 22.94 -11.01 15.52
N GLU A 40 24.21 -11.34 15.76
CA GLU A 40 25.37 -10.56 15.25
C GLU A 40 26.55 -11.39 14.71
N LYS A 41 26.40 -12.71 14.50
CA LYS A 41 27.50 -13.65 14.14
C LYS A 41 28.61 -13.81 15.18
N GLU A 42 28.48 -13.21 16.38
CA GLU A 42 29.47 -13.35 17.46
C GLU A 42 28.99 -14.18 18.65
N THR A 43 27.67 -14.26 18.84
CA THR A 43 27.02 -15.08 19.85
C THR A 43 25.84 -15.79 19.22
N PHE A 44 25.43 -16.93 19.79
CA PHE A 44 24.20 -17.57 19.38
C PHE A 44 23.53 -18.27 20.54
N THR A 45 22.24 -18.55 20.40
CA THR A 45 21.44 -19.24 21.41
C THR A 45 20.61 -20.31 20.74
N CYS A 46 20.52 -21.49 21.36
CA CYS A 46 19.62 -22.55 20.97
C CYS A 46 18.56 -22.77 22.04
N TRP A 47 17.34 -23.08 21.62
CA TRP A 47 16.21 -23.38 22.49
C TRP A 47 15.63 -24.75 22.16
N TRP A 48 15.17 -25.44 23.20
CA TRP A 48 14.51 -26.72 23.07
C TRP A 48 13.14 -26.73 23.76
N LYS A 49 12.33 -27.72 23.38
CA LYS A 49 11.06 -28.05 24.03
C LYS A 49 11.11 -29.48 24.57
N PRO A 50 10.43 -29.76 25.70
CA PRO A 50 10.23 -31.12 26.18
C PRO A 50 9.51 -31.98 25.13
N GLY A 51 9.75 -33.29 25.15
CA GLY A 51 8.92 -34.23 24.41
C GLY A 51 7.50 -34.29 24.98
N THR A 52 6.50 -34.44 24.12
CA THR A 52 5.08 -34.51 24.51
C THR A 52 4.71 -35.83 25.16
N ASP A 53 5.41 -36.91 24.78
CA ASP A 53 5.03 -38.28 25.12
C ASP A 53 6.08 -38.85 26.09
N GLY A 54 5.90 -38.61 27.40
CA GLY A 54 6.76 -39.16 28.44
C GLY A 54 6.58 -38.51 29.81
N GLY A 55 7.43 -38.91 30.76
CA GLY A 55 7.40 -38.33 32.10
C GLY A 55 7.96 -36.91 32.12
N LEU A 56 7.62 -36.13 33.16
CA LEU A 56 8.20 -34.80 33.32
C LEU A 56 9.73 -34.89 33.52
N PRO A 57 10.53 -34.13 32.74
CA PRO A 57 11.97 -34.10 32.91
C PRO A 57 12.35 -33.33 34.16
N THR A 58 13.36 -33.83 34.88
CA THR A 58 13.92 -33.17 36.07
C THR A 58 15.13 -32.31 35.73
N ASN A 59 15.91 -32.70 34.72
CA ASN A 59 17.09 -31.97 34.30
C ASN A 59 17.33 -32.09 32.78
N TYR A 60 17.98 -31.07 32.24
CA TYR A 60 18.40 -30.99 30.84
C TYR A 60 19.91 -30.78 30.78
N THR A 61 20.59 -31.60 29.98
CA THR A 61 22.01 -31.46 29.71
C THR A 61 22.22 -31.33 28.21
N LEU A 62 22.69 -30.17 27.77
CA LEU A 62 23.02 -29.92 26.37
C LEU A 62 24.52 -30.14 26.19
N THR A 63 24.86 -31.06 25.30
CA THR A 63 26.24 -31.32 24.88
C THR A 63 26.42 -30.94 23.43
N TYR A 64 27.63 -30.55 23.08
CA TYR A 64 27.99 -30.24 21.71
C TYR A 64 29.45 -30.58 21.43
N HIS A 65 29.77 -30.79 20.17
CA HIS A 65 31.14 -30.79 19.67
C HIS A 65 31.15 -30.07 18.31
N LYS A 66 32.32 -29.60 17.89
CA LYS A 66 32.48 -28.99 16.58
C LYS A 66 32.94 -30.02 15.57
N GLU A 67 32.65 -29.77 14.31
CA GLU A 67 33.16 -30.58 13.22
C GLU A 67 34.70 -30.62 13.24
N GLY A 68 35.28 -31.82 13.19
CA GLY A 68 36.73 -32.04 13.27
C GLY A 68 37.30 -32.12 14.70
N GLU A 69 36.51 -31.80 15.73
CA GLU A 69 36.90 -31.97 17.13
C GLU A 69 36.36 -33.31 17.69
N THR A 70 37.13 -33.94 18.59
CA THR A 70 36.71 -35.16 19.30
C THR A 70 36.20 -34.89 20.71
N ASP A 71 36.55 -33.73 21.26
CA ASP A 71 36.13 -33.30 22.59
C ASP A 71 34.63 -32.95 22.59
N ILE A 72 33.92 -33.44 23.60
CA ILE A 72 32.53 -33.11 23.84
C ILE A 72 32.47 -32.06 24.96
N TYR A 73 31.82 -30.95 24.66
CA TYR A 73 31.62 -29.84 25.58
C TYR A 73 30.17 -29.80 26.08
N GLU A 74 30.00 -29.28 27.29
CA GLU A 74 28.68 -28.97 27.83
C GLU A 74 28.32 -27.50 27.55
N CYS A 75 27.03 -27.19 27.47
CA CYS A 75 26.53 -25.82 27.38
C CYS A 75 27.26 -24.86 28.34
N PRO A 76 27.82 -23.75 27.82
CA PRO A 76 28.55 -22.81 28.67
C PRO A 76 27.63 -21.94 29.54
N ASP A 77 26.35 -21.77 29.17
CA ASP A 77 25.41 -20.91 29.90
C ASP A 77 23.94 -21.29 29.64
N TYR A 78 23.28 -21.86 30.66
CA TYR A 78 21.86 -22.22 30.64
C TYR A 78 20.90 -21.09 31.05
N LYS A 79 21.41 -19.90 31.43
CA LYS A 79 20.60 -18.82 32.03
C LYS A 79 20.34 -17.67 31.08
N THR A 80 21.36 -17.20 30.36
CA THR A 80 21.26 -15.96 29.56
C THR A 80 20.19 -16.02 28.46
N GLY A 81 19.98 -17.20 27.86
CA GLY A 81 18.97 -17.39 26.81
C GLY A 81 17.52 -17.58 27.31
N GLY A 82 17.31 -17.58 28.63
CA GLY A 82 16.00 -17.87 29.24
C GLY A 82 15.72 -19.37 29.45
N PRO A 83 14.46 -19.75 29.65
CA PRO A 83 14.09 -21.14 29.95
C PRO A 83 14.40 -22.07 28.77
N ASN A 84 14.86 -23.29 29.07
CA ASN A 84 15.18 -24.33 28.09
C ASN A 84 16.07 -23.80 26.94
N SER A 85 17.15 -23.13 27.33
CA SER A 85 18.07 -22.50 26.39
C SER A 85 19.53 -22.74 26.74
N CYS A 86 20.37 -22.64 25.72
CA CYS A 86 21.82 -22.61 25.87
C CYS A 86 22.38 -21.42 25.09
N TYR A 87 23.08 -20.54 25.80
CA TYR A 87 23.71 -19.34 25.25
C TYR A 87 25.21 -19.55 25.06
N PHE A 88 25.67 -19.33 23.83
CA PHE A 88 27.07 -19.40 23.45
C PHE A 88 27.62 -17.99 23.34
N ASN A 89 28.49 -17.61 24.28
CA ASN A 89 29.15 -16.31 24.25
C ASN A 89 30.26 -16.28 23.16
N LYS A 90 30.92 -15.12 23.03
CA LYS A 90 31.97 -14.90 22.02
C LYS A 90 33.13 -15.90 22.09
N LYS A 91 33.46 -16.43 23.28
CA LYS A 91 34.56 -17.41 23.44
C LYS A 91 34.19 -18.80 22.94
N HIS A 92 32.92 -19.15 22.95
CA HIS A 92 32.41 -20.46 22.54
C HIS A 92 31.77 -20.45 21.15
N THR A 93 31.75 -19.29 20.49
CA THR A 93 31.18 -19.10 19.15
C THR A 93 32.30 -19.00 18.11
N SER A 94 32.16 -19.75 17.03
CA SER A 94 33.07 -19.77 15.90
C SER A 94 32.24 -19.84 14.62
N ILE A 95 32.58 -19.04 13.63
CA ILE A 95 31.94 -19.08 12.30
C ILE A 95 32.67 -20.09 11.40
N TRP A 96 32.03 -20.50 10.31
CA TRP A 96 32.57 -21.46 9.32
C TRP A 96 32.94 -22.84 9.93
N THR A 97 32.27 -23.21 11.01
CA THR A 97 32.35 -24.55 11.61
C THR A 97 30.96 -25.00 12.00
N VAL A 98 30.68 -26.29 11.81
CA VAL A 98 29.39 -26.87 12.16
C VAL A 98 29.45 -27.37 13.60
N TYR A 99 28.50 -26.91 14.41
CA TYR A 99 28.23 -27.41 15.75
C TYR A 99 27.25 -28.57 15.65
N ILE A 100 27.54 -29.67 16.34
CA ILE A 100 26.66 -30.82 16.47
C ILE A 100 26.15 -30.83 17.90
N ILE A 101 24.88 -30.45 18.08
CA ILE A 101 24.29 -30.19 19.39
C ILE A 101 23.24 -31.25 19.71
N VAL A 102 23.31 -31.83 20.91
CA VAL A 102 22.36 -32.83 21.42
C VAL A 102 21.87 -32.38 22.80
N ILE A 103 20.57 -32.50 23.06
CA ILE A 103 19.99 -32.25 24.38
C ILE A 103 19.47 -33.56 24.99
N ASN A 104 19.91 -33.85 26.21
CA ASN A 104 19.47 -34.98 27.01
C ASN A 104 18.49 -34.51 28.09
N ALA A 105 17.30 -35.10 28.11
CA ALA A 105 16.33 -34.94 29.17
C ALA A 105 16.46 -36.13 30.15
N THR A 106 16.52 -35.87 31.45
CA THR A 106 16.69 -36.91 32.47
C THR A 106 15.66 -36.80 33.60
N ASN A 107 15.18 -37.94 34.08
CA ASN A 107 14.38 -38.08 35.30
C ASN A 107 14.77 -39.36 36.06
N GLN A 108 14.10 -39.65 37.18
CA GLN A 108 14.39 -40.84 38.01
C GLN A 108 14.18 -42.17 37.26
N MET A 109 13.38 -42.16 36.20
CA MET A 109 13.01 -43.36 35.43
C MET A 109 13.90 -43.58 34.21
N GLY A 110 14.73 -42.61 33.82
CA GLY A 110 15.69 -42.75 32.73
C GLY A 110 16.04 -41.44 32.03
N SER A 111 16.62 -41.57 30.84
CA SER A 111 17.04 -40.46 30.01
C SER A 111 16.54 -40.62 28.57
N SER A 112 16.38 -39.49 27.88
CA SER A 112 15.99 -39.44 26.47
C SER A 112 16.73 -38.31 25.77
N ALA A 113 17.25 -38.58 24.57
CA ALA A 113 18.10 -37.68 23.81
C ALA A 113 17.36 -37.14 22.58
N SER A 114 17.62 -35.88 22.21
CA SER A 114 17.14 -35.33 20.94
C SER A 114 17.87 -35.95 19.75
N ASP A 115 17.33 -35.74 18.55
CA ASP A 115 18.15 -35.87 17.34
C ASP A 115 19.26 -34.81 17.35
N PRO A 116 20.43 -35.11 16.75
CA PRO A 116 21.52 -34.13 16.64
C PRO A 116 21.09 -32.95 15.78
N ARG A 117 21.32 -31.74 16.29
CA ARG A 117 21.10 -30.49 15.55
C ARG A 117 22.43 -29.98 15.02
N TYR A 118 22.53 -29.91 13.70
CA TYR A 118 23.66 -29.31 12.99
C TYR A 118 23.43 -27.81 12.87
N VAL A 119 24.38 -27.01 13.34
CA VAL A 119 24.30 -25.54 13.37
C VAL A 119 25.58 -24.94 12.82
N ASP A 120 25.48 -24.22 11.72
CA ASP A 120 26.50 -23.28 11.28
C ASP A 120 25.99 -21.86 11.57
N VAL A 121 26.73 -21.16 12.43
CA VAL A 121 26.41 -19.81 12.92
C VAL A 121 26.19 -18.83 11.77
N THR A 122 26.89 -19.02 10.65
CA THR A 122 26.81 -18.18 9.44
C THR A 122 25.41 -18.15 8.83
N TYR A 123 24.64 -19.22 8.97
CA TYR A 123 23.32 -19.37 8.33
C TYR A 123 22.13 -19.21 9.27
N ILE A 124 22.35 -19.11 10.59
CA ILE A 124 21.29 -18.91 11.60
C ILE A 124 21.18 -17.46 12.07
N VAL A 125 21.70 -16.52 11.29
CA VAL A 125 21.75 -15.10 11.66
C VAL A 125 20.37 -14.49 11.46
N GLU A 126 19.75 -14.01 12.54
CA GLU A 126 18.49 -13.28 12.55
C GLU A 126 18.70 -12.02 13.41
N PRO A 127 19.06 -10.88 12.81
CA PRO A 127 19.39 -9.66 13.55
C PRO A 127 18.23 -9.14 14.39
N ASN A 128 18.56 -8.29 15.37
CA ASN A 128 17.55 -7.47 16.02
C ASN A 128 17.02 -6.41 15.04
N PRO A 129 15.78 -5.90 15.23
CA PRO A 129 15.26 -4.83 14.39
C PRO A 129 16.13 -3.56 14.47
N PRO A 130 16.16 -2.73 13.41
CA PRO A 130 16.81 -1.42 13.46
C PRO A 130 16.17 -0.53 14.53
N VAL A 131 16.93 0.44 15.03
CA VAL A 131 16.53 1.30 16.15
C VAL A 131 16.48 2.78 15.73
N ASN A 132 15.84 3.62 16.54
CA ASN A 132 15.73 5.06 16.34
C ASN A 132 15.20 5.46 14.95
N LEU A 133 14.06 4.89 14.57
CA LEU A 133 13.35 5.28 13.35
C LEU A 133 12.83 6.72 13.48
N THR A 134 13.37 7.64 12.70
CA THR A 134 12.96 9.05 12.64
C THR A 134 12.33 9.37 11.29
N LEU A 135 11.25 10.17 11.35
CA LEU A 135 10.45 10.57 10.21
C LEU A 135 10.45 12.11 10.15
N GLU A 136 10.91 12.68 9.04
CA GLU A 136 10.94 14.13 8.81
C GLU A 136 10.32 14.45 7.46
N LEU A 137 9.43 15.43 7.40
CA LEU A 137 8.95 15.99 6.13
C LEU A 137 9.88 17.10 5.68
N LYS A 138 10.36 17.01 4.44
CA LYS A 138 11.23 18.02 3.85
C LYS A 138 10.63 18.55 2.56
N GLN A 139 10.58 19.87 2.44
CA GLN A 139 10.15 20.60 1.24
C GLN A 139 11.22 21.64 0.90
N PRO A 140 12.24 21.27 0.12
CA PRO A 140 13.18 22.25 -0.46
C PRO A 140 12.44 23.14 -1.46
N GLU A 141 12.89 24.39 -1.62
CA GLU A 141 12.24 25.40 -2.48
C GLU A 141 11.99 24.92 -3.92
N ASP A 142 12.91 24.14 -4.48
CA ASP A 142 12.86 23.63 -5.87
C ASP A 142 12.58 22.12 -5.99
N GLN A 143 12.18 21.45 -4.90
CA GLN A 143 11.90 20.01 -4.93
C GLN A 143 10.53 19.67 -4.37
N LYS A 144 9.94 18.61 -4.92
CA LYS A 144 8.72 18.02 -4.35
C LYS A 144 8.97 17.63 -2.90
N LEU A 145 7.97 17.85 -2.06
CA LEU A 145 7.99 17.37 -0.68
C LEU A 145 8.23 15.87 -0.64
N TYR A 146 9.12 15.45 0.25
CA TYR A 146 9.39 14.04 0.48
C TYR A 146 9.43 13.74 1.98
N LEU A 147 9.03 12.52 2.33
CA LEU A 147 9.27 11.94 3.64
C LEU A 147 10.70 11.41 3.68
N TRP A 148 11.50 11.96 4.57
CA TRP A 148 12.83 11.50 4.88
C TRP A 148 12.77 10.57 6.09
N ILE A 149 13.11 9.32 5.85
CA ILE A 149 13.10 8.24 6.84
C ILE A 149 14.56 7.96 7.19
N LYS A 150 14.91 7.93 8.48
CA LYS A 150 16.25 7.51 8.94
C LYS A 150 16.12 6.51 10.06
N TRP A 151 17.13 5.67 10.20
CA TRP A 151 17.24 4.70 11.28
C TRP A 151 18.71 4.43 11.60
N PHE A 152 18.96 3.75 12.71
CA PHE A 152 20.26 3.20 13.06
C PHE A 152 20.26 1.68 12.99
N PRO A 153 21.43 1.08 12.69
CA PRO A 153 21.59 -0.37 12.81
C PRO A 153 21.32 -0.84 14.24
N PRO A 154 21.05 -2.14 14.44
CA PRO A 154 20.89 -2.69 15.78
C PRO A 154 22.15 -2.48 16.63
N THR A 155 21.99 -2.21 17.92
CA THR A 155 23.08 -1.77 18.83
C THR A 155 24.23 -2.77 19.02
N LEU A 156 23.99 -4.05 18.78
CA LEU A 156 24.99 -5.12 18.96
C LEU A 156 25.78 -5.44 17.68
N VAL A 157 25.57 -4.68 16.60
CA VAL A 157 26.15 -4.98 15.29
C VAL A 157 27.31 -4.05 14.98
N ASP A 158 28.50 -4.61 14.77
CA ASP A 158 29.64 -3.89 14.21
C ASP A 158 29.58 -3.89 12.67
N LEU A 159 29.09 -2.79 12.10
CA LEU A 159 29.10 -2.56 10.67
C LEU A 159 30.41 -1.91 10.17
N ARG A 160 31.22 -1.31 11.06
CA ARG A 160 32.38 -0.49 10.65
C ARG A 160 33.53 -1.35 10.17
N THR A 161 33.69 -2.52 10.77
CA THR A 161 34.71 -3.51 10.41
C THR A 161 34.31 -4.37 9.21
N GLY A 162 33.06 -4.26 8.73
CA GLY A 162 32.53 -5.12 7.67
C GLY A 162 32.23 -6.55 8.13
N TRP A 163 32.27 -6.82 9.44
CA TRP A 163 31.96 -8.13 10.01
C TRP A 163 30.54 -8.61 9.67
N LEU A 164 29.58 -7.68 9.74
CA LEU A 164 28.21 -7.93 9.31
C LEU A 164 27.80 -6.89 8.26
N ILE A 165 27.20 -7.34 7.17
CA ILE A 165 26.65 -6.48 6.13
C ILE A 165 25.13 -6.59 6.19
N LEU A 166 24.45 -5.47 6.48
CA LEU A 166 22.99 -5.43 6.60
C LEU A 166 22.34 -4.77 5.40
N GLN A 167 21.26 -5.37 4.92
CA GLN A 167 20.32 -4.79 3.98
C GLN A 167 19.02 -4.46 4.69
N TYR A 168 18.39 -3.34 4.32
CA TYR A 168 17.20 -2.80 4.97
C TYR A 168 16.00 -2.80 4.05
N GLU A 169 14.83 -2.98 4.65
CA GLU A 169 13.55 -2.86 3.98
C GLU A 169 12.61 -2.05 4.85
N ILE A 170 11.90 -1.14 4.21
CA ILE A 170 10.92 -0.26 4.82
C ILE A 170 9.55 -0.72 4.37
N ARG A 171 8.58 -0.62 5.27
CA ARG A 171 7.17 -0.65 4.88
C ARG A 171 6.45 0.57 5.43
N LEU A 172 5.55 1.11 4.63
CA LEU A 172 4.65 2.18 5.04
C LEU A 172 3.22 1.92 4.57
N LYS A 173 2.27 2.46 5.31
CA LYS A 173 0.88 2.53 4.86
C LYS A 173 0.16 3.70 5.52
N PRO A 174 -0.89 4.25 4.89
CA PRO A 174 -1.87 5.04 5.62
C PRO A 174 -2.46 4.23 6.78
N GLU A 175 -2.68 4.85 7.93
CA GLU A 175 -3.17 4.17 9.15
C GLU A 175 -4.43 3.32 8.88
N LYS A 176 -5.34 3.86 8.07
CA LYS A 176 -6.61 3.24 7.67
C LYS A 176 -6.51 2.25 6.49
N ALA A 177 -5.35 2.16 5.84
CA ALA A 177 -5.17 1.25 4.70
C ALA A 177 -4.93 -0.20 5.18
N ALA A 178 -5.41 -1.15 4.37
CA ALA A 178 -5.22 -2.58 4.63
C ALA A 178 -3.83 -3.07 4.19
N GLU A 179 -3.32 -2.57 3.07
CA GLU A 179 -2.08 -3.04 2.46
C GLU A 179 -0.87 -2.17 2.83
N TRP A 180 0.29 -2.81 2.88
CA TRP A 180 1.58 -2.17 3.11
C TRP A 180 2.30 -1.95 1.77
N GLU A 181 2.84 -0.75 1.58
CA GLU A 181 3.82 -0.47 0.53
C GLU A 181 5.21 -0.78 1.07
N THR A 182 6.02 -1.54 0.32
CA THR A 182 7.37 -1.96 0.73
C THR A 182 8.45 -1.37 -0.17
N HIS A 183 9.53 -0.85 0.42
CA HIS A 183 10.70 -0.34 -0.30
C HIS A 183 11.98 -0.98 0.22
N PHE A 184 12.78 -1.50 -0.70
CA PHE A 184 14.12 -2.00 -0.39
C PHE A 184 15.12 -0.84 -0.37
N ALA A 185 15.79 -0.64 0.77
CA ALA A 185 16.74 0.46 0.99
C ALA A 185 18.21 0.04 0.81
N GLY A 186 18.47 -1.24 0.47
CA GLY A 186 19.84 -1.75 0.36
C GLY A 186 20.60 -1.58 1.68
N GLN A 187 21.84 -1.10 1.63
CA GLN A 187 22.66 -0.87 2.83
C GLN A 187 22.50 0.54 3.42
N GLN A 188 21.62 1.36 2.86
CA GLN A 188 21.42 2.74 3.33
C GLN A 188 20.74 2.75 4.70
N THR A 189 21.02 3.76 5.53
CA THR A 189 20.35 3.99 6.81
C THR A 189 19.36 5.16 6.75
N GLN A 190 19.03 5.57 5.53
CA GLN A 190 18.06 6.62 5.24
C GLN A 190 17.38 6.35 3.90
N PHE A 191 16.16 6.84 3.74
CA PHE A 191 15.38 6.68 2.51
C PHE A 191 14.45 7.88 2.30
N LYS A 192 14.10 8.15 1.04
CA LYS A 192 13.20 9.27 0.66
C LYS A 192 11.99 8.73 -0.07
N ILE A 193 10.80 9.12 0.36
CA ILE A 193 9.52 8.76 -0.26
C ILE A 193 8.81 10.02 -0.73
N LEU A 194 8.48 10.10 -2.02
CA LEU A 194 7.89 11.30 -2.64
C LEU A 194 6.37 11.19 -2.80
N SER A 195 5.84 9.99 -3.10
CA SER A 195 4.44 9.79 -3.49
C SER A 195 3.53 9.57 -2.28
N LEU A 196 3.28 10.62 -1.50
CA LEU A 196 2.45 10.56 -0.29
C LEU A 196 1.10 11.26 -0.50
N TYR A 197 0.04 10.71 0.07
CA TYR A 197 -1.30 11.32 0.04
C TYR A 197 -1.40 12.43 1.10
N PRO A 198 -1.74 13.67 0.70
CA PRO A 198 -1.98 14.77 1.64
C PRO A 198 -3.07 14.43 2.65
N GLY A 199 -2.97 14.98 3.86
CA GLY A 199 -3.97 14.81 4.93
C GLY A 199 -4.01 13.43 5.58
N HIS A 200 -3.20 12.46 5.12
CA HIS A 200 -3.17 11.11 5.67
C HIS A 200 -2.09 10.97 6.75
N LYS A 201 -2.39 10.18 7.78
CA LYS A 201 -1.40 9.71 8.75
C LYS A 201 -0.79 8.41 8.25
N TYR A 202 0.52 8.38 8.10
CA TYR A 202 1.26 7.20 7.68
C TYR A 202 1.92 6.52 8.89
N VAL A 203 1.92 5.20 8.86
CA VAL A 203 2.67 4.34 9.77
C VAL A 203 3.83 3.75 9.00
N VAL A 204 5.03 3.79 9.57
CA VAL A 204 6.28 3.35 8.96
C VAL A 204 6.98 2.36 9.89
N GLN A 205 7.53 1.31 9.32
CA GLN A 205 8.40 0.36 10.00
C GLN A 205 9.60 0.03 9.13
N VAL A 206 10.69 -0.36 9.78
CA VAL A 206 11.91 -0.80 9.13
C VAL A 206 12.35 -2.15 9.70
N ARG A 207 12.91 -3.00 8.85
CA ARG A 207 13.57 -4.25 9.24
C ARG A 207 14.91 -4.38 8.51
N CYS A 208 15.75 -5.28 8.98
CA CYS A 208 17.02 -5.58 8.32
C CYS A 208 17.23 -7.08 8.15
N LYS A 209 18.10 -7.45 7.20
CA LYS A 209 18.62 -8.80 7.06
C LYS A 209 20.12 -8.76 6.79
N PRO A 210 20.86 -9.80 7.15
CA PRO A 210 22.23 -9.96 6.70
C PRO A 210 22.27 -10.37 5.22
N ASP A 211 23.49 -10.40 4.68
CA ASP A 211 23.86 -11.07 3.44
C ASP A 211 23.40 -12.54 3.40
N HIS A 212 23.71 -13.29 4.46
CA HIS A 212 23.29 -14.67 4.65
C HIS A 212 22.55 -14.80 5.99
N GLY A 213 21.27 -15.18 5.92
CA GLY A 213 20.42 -15.35 7.10
C GLY A 213 18.98 -14.88 6.89
N PHE A 214 18.33 -14.53 8.01
CA PHE A 214 16.91 -14.23 8.07
C PHE A 214 16.63 -12.74 8.29
N TRP A 215 15.45 -12.30 7.86
CA TRP A 215 14.93 -10.98 8.20
C TRP A 215 14.70 -10.85 9.70
N SER A 216 15.06 -9.69 10.25
CA SER A 216 14.62 -9.29 11.58
C SER A 216 13.09 -9.17 11.61
N LYS A 217 12.55 -9.18 12.82
CA LYS A 217 11.21 -8.66 13.05
C LYS A 217 11.13 -7.21 12.56
N TRP A 218 9.93 -6.77 12.22
CA TRP A 218 9.68 -5.35 11.99
C TRP A 218 9.96 -4.56 13.27
N GLY A 219 10.62 -3.42 13.12
CA GLY A 219 10.86 -2.49 14.21
C GLY A 219 9.56 -1.86 14.73
N PRO A 220 9.66 -1.08 15.82
CA PRO A 220 8.52 -0.34 16.36
C PRO A 220 7.93 0.60 15.29
N GLU A 221 6.61 0.76 15.35
CA GLU A 221 5.87 1.63 14.45
C GLU A 221 6.16 3.10 14.79
N SER A 222 6.48 3.89 13.75
CA SER A 222 6.56 5.34 13.85
C SER A 222 5.50 5.95 12.93
N SER A 223 4.84 7.02 13.37
CA SER A 223 3.76 7.63 12.60
C SER A 223 4.01 9.09 12.33
N ILE A 224 3.64 9.55 11.14
CA ILE A 224 3.74 10.96 10.74
C ILE A 224 2.47 11.41 10.02
N GLN A 225 2.01 12.61 10.34
CA GLN A 225 0.89 13.25 9.66
C GLN A 225 1.42 14.01 8.45
N ILE A 226 0.81 13.79 7.28
CA ILE A 226 1.09 14.56 6.07
C ILE A 226 0.11 15.75 6.07
N PRO A 227 0.60 17.02 6.09
CA PRO A 227 -0.24 18.21 5.90
C PRO A 227 -1.11 18.19 4.62
N ASN A 228 -2.10 19.08 4.58
CA ASN A 228 -3.17 19.08 3.57
C ASN A 228 -2.93 20.09 2.43
N ASP A 229 -2.02 21.02 2.64
CA ASP A 229 -1.71 22.19 1.82
C ASP A 229 -0.77 21.89 0.63
N PHE A 230 -0.42 20.62 0.41
CA PHE A 230 0.66 20.22 -0.49
C PHE A 230 0.34 20.16 -1.97
N THR A 231 -0.93 20.07 -2.36
CA THR A 231 -1.32 19.94 -3.78
C THR A 231 -2.00 21.19 -4.33
N MET A 232 -2.40 22.12 -3.46
CA MET A 232 -3.22 23.25 -3.87
C MET A 232 -2.43 24.28 -4.67
N LYS A 233 -1.15 24.54 -4.39
CA LYS A 233 -0.44 25.66 -5.04
C LYS A 233 -0.27 25.47 -6.55
N ASP A 234 0.27 24.33 -7.01
CA ASP A 234 0.46 24.10 -8.45
C ASP A 234 -0.88 23.97 -9.18
N THR A 235 -1.80 23.13 -8.71
CA THR A 235 -3.09 22.93 -9.38
C THR A 235 -3.91 24.21 -9.41
N THR A 236 -3.89 25.01 -8.34
CA THR A 236 -4.58 26.31 -8.31
C THR A 236 -3.96 27.31 -9.29
N VAL A 237 -2.64 27.39 -9.39
CA VAL A 237 -1.96 28.25 -10.37
C VAL A 237 -2.31 27.83 -11.80
N TRP A 238 -2.26 26.54 -12.12
CA TRP A 238 -2.65 26.05 -13.46
C TRP A 238 -4.13 26.26 -13.77
N ILE A 239 -5.02 26.15 -12.77
CA ILE A 239 -6.43 26.53 -12.92
C ILE A 239 -6.55 28.03 -13.22
N PHE A 240 -5.86 28.90 -12.48
CA PHE A 240 -5.86 30.33 -12.75
C PHE A 240 -5.34 30.65 -14.15
N VAL A 241 -4.25 30.00 -14.59
CA VAL A 241 -3.71 30.16 -15.96
C VAL A 241 -4.72 29.71 -17.02
N ALA A 242 -5.37 28.56 -16.83
CA ALA A 242 -6.38 28.06 -17.76
C ALA A 242 -7.61 28.99 -17.84
N VAL A 243 -8.08 29.48 -16.69
CA VAL A 243 -9.21 30.43 -16.61
C VAL A 243 -8.86 31.75 -17.29
N LEU A 244 -7.68 32.32 -16.99
CA LEU A 244 -7.24 33.56 -17.61
C LEU A 244 -7.08 33.40 -19.13
N SER A 245 -6.53 32.27 -19.59
CA SER A 245 -6.42 31.95 -21.02
C SER A 245 -7.79 31.87 -21.69
N ALA A 246 -8.77 31.22 -21.07
CA ALA A 246 -10.13 31.12 -21.60
C ALA A 246 -10.82 32.49 -21.67
N VAL A 247 -10.67 33.33 -20.65
CA VAL A 247 -11.21 34.70 -20.63
C VAL A 247 -10.60 35.54 -21.75
N ILE A 248 -9.27 35.49 -21.94
CA ILE A 248 -8.60 36.19 -23.04
C ILE A 248 -9.10 35.67 -24.40
N GLY A 249 -9.26 34.35 -24.55
CA GLY A 249 -9.82 33.74 -25.76
C GLY A 249 -11.24 34.23 -26.06
N LEU A 250 -12.12 34.30 -25.06
CA LEU A 250 -13.48 34.82 -25.21
C LEU A 250 -13.51 36.29 -25.62
N ILE A 251 -12.64 37.12 -25.05
CA ILE A 251 -12.51 38.53 -25.42
C ILE A 251 -12.08 38.65 -26.89
N MET A 252 -11.10 37.85 -27.33
CA MET A 252 -10.64 37.87 -28.72
C MET A 252 -11.75 37.45 -29.69
N VAL A 253 -12.52 36.41 -29.36
CA VAL A 253 -13.69 35.99 -30.17
C VAL A 253 -14.74 37.11 -30.24
N TRP A 254 -15.06 37.74 -29.11
CA TRP A 254 -15.99 38.86 -29.05
C TRP A 254 -15.55 40.05 -29.92
N VAL A 255 -14.27 40.40 -29.89
CA VAL A 255 -13.70 41.47 -30.72
C VAL A 255 -13.82 41.13 -32.22
N VAL A 256 -13.53 39.88 -32.61
CA VAL A 256 -13.67 39.44 -34.01
C VAL A 256 -15.13 39.46 -34.45
N VAL A 257 -16.06 39.04 -33.59
CA VAL A 257 -17.50 39.08 -33.87
C VAL A 257 -17.97 40.53 -34.04
N LEU A 258 -17.64 41.44 -33.11
CA LEU A 258 -18.00 42.86 -33.22
C LEU A 258 -17.41 43.51 -34.47
N LYS A 259 -16.15 43.18 -34.82
CA LYS A 259 -15.50 43.69 -36.03
C LYS A 259 -16.09 43.08 -37.30
N GLY A 260 -16.51 41.82 -37.26
CA GLY A 260 -17.26 41.13 -38.32
C GLY A 260 -18.63 41.75 -38.56
N TYR A 261 -19.40 42.04 -37.50
CA TYR A 261 -20.67 42.77 -37.60
C TYR A 261 -20.49 44.18 -38.19
N SER A 262 -19.43 44.90 -37.80
CA SER A 262 -19.09 46.20 -38.41
C SER A 262 -18.65 46.12 -39.88
N MET A 263 -18.17 44.96 -40.36
CA MET A 263 -17.86 44.77 -41.78
C MET A 263 -19.09 44.30 -42.59
N VAL A 264 -20.07 43.66 -41.96
CA VAL A 264 -21.34 43.27 -42.60
C VAL A 264 -22.19 44.50 -42.97
N THR A 265 -22.04 45.62 -42.27
CA THR A 265 -22.61 46.92 -42.68
C THR A 265 -21.94 47.56 -43.91
N CYS A 266 -20.84 46.99 -44.41
CA CYS A 266 -20.15 47.45 -45.62
C CYS A 266 -20.34 46.53 -46.85
N ILE A 267 -20.95 45.34 -46.69
CA ILE A 267 -21.11 44.35 -47.78
C ILE A 267 -22.51 44.35 -48.38
N LEU A 268 -23.51 44.87 -47.67
CA LEU A 268 -24.83 45.15 -48.27
C LEU A 268 -24.83 46.57 -48.85
N PRO A 269 -24.98 46.76 -50.18
CA PRO A 269 -25.13 48.09 -50.74
C PRO A 269 -26.38 48.76 -50.16
N PRO A 270 -26.42 50.09 -50.02
CA PRO A 270 -27.62 50.78 -49.59
C PRO A 270 -28.74 50.46 -50.59
N VAL A 271 -29.83 49.86 -50.08
CA VAL A 271 -31.03 49.58 -50.90
C VAL A 271 -31.52 50.91 -51.48
N PRO A 272 -31.67 51.04 -52.81
CA PRO A 272 -32.18 52.25 -53.43
C PRO A 272 -33.57 52.57 -52.89
N GLY A 273 -33.72 53.71 -52.21
CA GLY A 273 -35.01 54.17 -51.72
C GLY A 273 -36.00 54.31 -52.87
N PRO A 274 -37.28 53.93 -52.68
CA PRO A 274 -38.30 54.20 -53.68
C PRO A 274 -38.45 55.72 -53.82
N LYS A 275 -38.17 56.24 -55.01
CA LYS A 275 -38.47 57.63 -55.40
C LYS A 275 -39.98 57.81 -55.50
N ILE A 276 -40.64 58.02 -54.36
CA ILE A 276 -41.99 58.57 -54.34
C ILE A 276 -41.81 60.10 -54.33
N LYS A 277 -42.23 60.73 -55.42
CA LYS A 277 -42.15 62.17 -55.62
C LYS A 277 -43.18 62.84 -54.71
N GLY A 278 -42.73 63.58 -53.69
CA GLY A 278 -43.58 64.40 -52.83
C GLY A 278 -43.71 63.96 -51.37
N PHE A 279 -42.62 63.50 -50.74
CA PHE A 279 -42.62 63.10 -49.32
C PHE A 279 -41.68 64.02 -48.53
N ASP A 280 -42.26 64.98 -47.82
CA ASP A 280 -41.54 66.04 -47.10
C ASP A 280 -41.26 65.57 -45.66
N THR A 281 -39.98 65.40 -45.31
CA THR A 281 -39.53 64.85 -44.02
C THR A 281 -39.76 65.80 -42.84
N HIS A 282 -40.16 67.05 -43.10
CA HIS A 282 -40.41 68.05 -42.07
C HIS A 282 -41.80 67.95 -41.38
N LEU A 283 -42.67 67.03 -41.80
CA LEU A 283 -44.00 66.80 -41.20
C LEU A 283 -44.07 65.60 -40.24
N LEU A 284 -43.00 64.82 -40.08
CA LEU A 284 -42.92 63.72 -39.11
C LEU A 284 -42.30 64.11 -37.77
N GLU A 285 -41.61 65.25 -37.70
CA GLU A 285 -41.01 65.76 -36.46
C GLU A 285 -42.02 66.55 -35.60
N LYS A 286 -43.22 66.84 -36.14
CA LYS A 286 -44.29 67.55 -35.44
C LYS A 286 -45.60 66.77 -35.59
N GLY A 287 -45.96 66.04 -34.54
CA GLY A 287 -46.93 64.95 -34.57
C GLY A 287 -48.34 65.28 -35.06
N LYS A 288 -48.97 64.24 -35.63
CA LYS A 288 -50.42 63.95 -35.59
C LYS A 288 -50.67 62.58 -36.24
N SER A 289 -50.84 61.54 -35.42
CA SER A 289 -50.97 60.14 -35.84
C SER A 289 -52.39 59.73 -36.27
N GLU A 290 -53.35 60.64 -36.20
CA GLU A 290 -54.78 60.32 -36.28
C GLU A 290 -55.39 60.32 -37.69
N GLU A 291 -54.62 60.54 -38.78
CA GLU A 291 -55.16 60.53 -40.15
C GLU A 291 -54.52 59.50 -41.11
N LEU A 292 -53.50 58.74 -40.68
CA LEU A 292 -52.89 57.69 -41.52
C LEU A 292 -53.68 56.38 -41.60
N LEU A 293 -54.70 56.20 -40.74
CA LEU A 293 -55.55 55.01 -40.73
C LEU A 293 -56.81 55.14 -41.61
N SER A 294 -57.03 56.31 -42.21
CA SER A 294 -58.21 56.58 -43.04
C SER A 294 -58.01 56.35 -44.55
N ALA A 295 -56.84 55.87 -44.98
CA ALA A 295 -56.51 55.58 -46.38
C ALA A 295 -56.60 54.08 -46.76
N LEU A 296 -56.92 53.19 -45.81
CA LEU A 296 -56.99 51.72 -46.04
C LEU A 296 -58.41 51.16 -45.89
N GLY A 297 -59.43 51.96 -46.22
CA GLY A 297 -60.84 51.64 -45.98
C GLY A 297 -61.28 50.20 -46.28
N CYS A 298 -61.98 49.60 -45.31
CA CYS A 298 -63.18 48.73 -45.38
C CYS A 298 -63.43 48.19 -43.95
N GLN A 299 -64.36 48.74 -43.15
CA GLN A 299 -65.75 48.26 -42.93
C GLN A 299 -65.91 46.73 -42.90
N ASP A 300 -66.14 46.13 -41.72
CA ASP A 300 -67.46 45.90 -41.09
C ASP A 300 -67.36 44.97 -39.86
N PHE A 301 -68.16 45.26 -38.81
CA PHE A 301 -68.86 44.39 -37.83
C PHE A 301 -68.92 45.01 -36.40
N PRO A 302 -70.07 44.89 -35.67
CA PRO A 302 -70.50 45.87 -34.66
C PRO A 302 -70.37 45.33 -33.20
N PRO A 303 -70.99 45.92 -32.15
CA PRO A 303 -70.26 46.54 -31.05
C PRO A 303 -70.37 45.81 -29.70
N SER A 304 -69.55 46.27 -28.75
CA SER A 304 -69.36 45.88 -27.34
C SER A 304 -70.62 45.70 -26.50
N SER A 305 -70.59 44.75 -25.55
CA SER A 305 -71.41 44.79 -24.32
C SER A 305 -70.92 43.77 -23.26
N ASP A 306 -70.44 44.31 -22.14
CA ASP A 306 -70.32 43.83 -20.75
C ASP A 306 -70.74 42.39 -20.37
N CYS A 307 -69.88 41.73 -19.56
CA CYS A 307 -70.26 41.14 -18.27
C CYS A 307 -68.98 40.77 -17.49
N GLU A 308 -68.69 41.47 -16.40
CA GLU A 308 -67.89 40.92 -15.31
C GLU A 308 -68.66 39.79 -14.60
N ASP A 309 -67.91 39.03 -13.81
CA ASP A 309 -68.34 38.03 -12.81
C ASP A 309 -68.82 36.66 -13.32
N LEU A 310 -67.98 35.63 -13.15
CA LEU A 310 -68.07 34.74 -11.99
C LEU A 310 -67.06 33.58 -12.07
N LEU A 311 -66.39 33.34 -10.94
CA LEU A 311 -65.82 32.07 -10.45
C LEU A 311 -64.45 31.60 -10.98
N VAL A 312 -63.44 32.01 -10.20
CA VAL A 312 -62.41 31.19 -9.52
C VAL A 312 -62.53 29.66 -9.64
N GLU A 313 -61.35 29.01 -9.59
CA GLU A 313 -61.04 27.60 -9.25
C GLU A 313 -61.01 26.62 -10.46
N PHE A 314 -59.91 25.95 -10.84
CA PHE A 314 -58.81 25.35 -10.10
C PHE A 314 -57.50 25.26 -10.93
N LEU A 315 -56.41 25.14 -10.18
CA LEU A 315 -55.04 24.70 -10.47
C LEU A 315 -54.72 23.98 -11.82
N GLU A 316 -53.67 24.50 -12.47
CA GLU A 316 -52.39 23.85 -12.83
C GLU A 316 -52.41 22.37 -13.29
N VAL A 317 -51.99 22.09 -14.53
CA VAL A 317 -50.82 21.25 -14.89
C VAL A 317 -50.44 21.46 -16.37
N ILE A 318 -49.25 22.04 -16.53
CA ILE A 318 -48.13 21.80 -17.47
C ILE A 318 -48.40 21.35 -18.92
N ASP A 319 -47.67 22.07 -19.76
CA ASP A 319 -47.64 22.18 -21.21
C ASP A 319 -47.46 20.89 -22.03
N SER A 320 -48.11 21.00 -23.19
CA SER A 320 -47.92 20.36 -24.50
C SER A 320 -46.44 20.13 -24.87
N GLU A 321 -46.03 19.37 -25.86
CA GLU A 321 -46.55 18.41 -26.84
C GLU A 321 -45.21 17.87 -27.43
N ASP A 322 -45.09 16.62 -27.87
CA ASP A 322 -45.06 16.48 -29.32
C ASP A 322 -45.27 15.04 -29.80
N ARG A 323 -45.92 15.02 -30.97
CA ARG A 323 -46.54 13.91 -31.66
C ARG A 323 -45.57 12.82 -32.13
N HIS A 324 -45.86 11.59 -31.71
CA HIS A 324 -46.31 10.49 -32.57
C HIS A 324 -45.65 10.34 -33.97
N LEU A 325 -44.76 9.36 -34.12
CA LEU A 325 -45.04 8.02 -34.71
C LEU A 325 -43.77 7.35 -35.26
N MET A 326 -43.48 6.16 -34.75
CA MET A 326 -42.73 5.11 -35.45
C MET A 326 -43.74 4.04 -35.92
N PRO A 327 -43.36 3.21 -36.90
CA PRO A 327 -43.55 1.79 -36.67
C PRO A 327 -42.30 0.95 -36.95
N ALA A 328 -42.20 -0.11 -36.16
CA ALA A 328 -41.16 -1.13 -36.14
C ALA A 328 -41.20 -2.07 -37.34
N HIS A 329 -40.06 -2.71 -37.67
CA HIS A 329 -39.94 -4.19 -37.66
C HIS A 329 -38.51 -4.74 -37.92
N SER A 330 -38.02 -5.47 -36.92
CA SER A 330 -37.32 -6.78 -36.91
C SER A 330 -36.18 -7.18 -37.89
N LYS A 331 -35.04 -7.52 -37.24
CA LYS A 331 -34.16 -8.72 -37.36
C LYS A 331 -33.64 -9.19 -38.74
N LYS A 332 -32.30 -9.20 -38.90
CA LYS A 332 -31.46 -10.40 -39.22
C LYS A 332 -29.94 -10.09 -39.18
N TYR A 333 -29.17 -11.04 -38.64
CA TYR A 333 -27.69 -11.24 -38.61
C TYR A 333 -27.06 -11.43 -40.03
N PRO A 334 -25.73 -11.73 -40.27
CA PRO A 334 -24.55 -11.94 -39.40
C PRO A 334 -23.17 -11.37 -39.90
N SER A 335 -22.13 -11.56 -39.06
CA SER A 335 -20.74 -12.02 -39.35
C SER A 335 -19.63 -11.13 -39.98
N GLN A 336 -18.43 -11.33 -39.39
CA GLN A 336 -17.07 -11.52 -39.96
C GLN A 336 -15.99 -10.43 -39.82
N GLY A 337 -14.79 -10.89 -39.37
CA GLY A 337 -13.47 -10.23 -39.43
C GLY A 337 -12.81 -10.06 -38.04
N VAL A 338 -12.04 -11.00 -37.46
CA VAL A 338 -10.64 -11.41 -37.77
C VAL A 338 -9.72 -10.18 -37.88
N LYS A 339 -8.71 -9.95 -37.03
CA LYS A 339 -7.48 -10.76 -36.88
C LYS A 339 -6.69 -10.37 -35.62
N ARG A 340 -6.23 -11.36 -34.85
CA ARG A 340 -5.12 -11.27 -33.90
C ARG A 340 -3.81 -11.45 -34.66
N THR A 341 -2.75 -10.75 -34.25
CA THR A 341 -1.37 -11.12 -34.59
C THR A 341 -0.56 -11.24 -33.31
N HIS A 342 -0.02 -12.45 -33.15
CA HIS A 342 0.93 -12.96 -32.17
C HIS A 342 2.32 -12.34 -32.44
N LEU A 343 3.09 -12.03 -31.41
CA LEU A 343 4.54 -11.78 -31.51
C LEU A 343 5.21 -12.60 -30.42
N ASP A 344 5.88 -13.66 -30.87
CA ASP A 344 6.66 -14.61 -30.07
C ASP A 344 8.01 -14.02 -29.63
N LEU A 345 8.47 -14.53 -28.49
CA LEU A 345 9.82 -14.40 -27.96
C LEU A 345 10.85 -15.03 -28.89
N ASP A 346 12.04 -14.43 -28.94
CA ASP A 346 13.26 -15.17 -29.25
C ASP A 346 14.35 -14.91 -28.20
N LYS A 347 14.93 -15.99 -27.70
CA LYS A 347 16.03 -16.07 -26.73
C LYS A 347 17.27 -16.50 -27.52
N GLY A 348 18.30 -15.67 -27.52
CA GLY A 348 19.63 -16.05 -28.00
C GLY A 348 20.61 -16.19 -26.83
N GLU A 349 20.97 -17.42 -26.49
CA GLU A 349 22.21 -17.77 -25.79
C GLU A 349 23.39 -17.63 -26.75
N GLN A 350 24.51 -17.07 -26.29
CA GLN A 350 25.84 -17.43 -26.79
C GLN A 350 26.93 -16.99 -25.80
N GLN A 351 27.58 -17.99 -25.21
CA GLN A 351 28.95 -17.94 -24.69
C GLN A 351 29.71 -19.09 -25.37
N PRO A 352 30.95 -18.85 -25.84
CA PRO A 352 32.12 -19.50 -25.23
C PRO A 352 33.31 -18.50 -25.19
N ASP A 353 34.39 -18.63 -24.44
CA ASP A 353 35.31 -19.76 -24.25
C ASP A 353 36.06 -19.65 -22.92
N ARG A 354 36.39 -20.81 -22.34
CA ARG A 354 37.47 -21.00 -21.36
C ARG A 354 38.67 -21.54 -22.11
N GLU A 355 39.80 -20.86 -22.06
CA GLU A 355 41.11 -21.49 -22.25
C GLU A 355 41.78 -21.72 -20.89
N ALA A 356 42.28 -22.94 -20.72
CA ALA A 356 43.16 -23.34 -19.64
C ALA A 356 44.54 -23.67 -20.22
N GLN A 357 45.56 -23.47 -19.38
CA GLN A 357 46.95 -23.97 -19.45
C GLN A 357 47.95 -23.22 -20.34
N HIS A 358 48.83 -22.46 -19.69
CA HIS A 358 50.25 -22.81 -19.82
C HIS A 358 51.04 -22.60 -18.51
N SER A 359 51.76 -23.66 -18.16
CA SER A 359 52.79 -23.74 -17.13
C SER A 359 54.04 -23.02 -17.62
N GLY A 360 54.73 -22.28 -16.74
CA GLY A 360 55.97 -21.60 -17.07
C GLY A 360 56.75 -21.23 -15.81
N ASN A 361 57.84 -21.97 -15.59
CA ASN A 361 58.91 -21.72 -14.62
C ASN A 361 59.35 -20.24 -14.60
N GLN A 362 59.49 -19.66 -13.41
CA GLN A 362 60.76 -19.16 -12.86
C GLN A 362 60.62 -18.77 -11.39
#